data_AF-A0A928IGM9-F1
#
_entry.id   AF-A0A928IGM9-F1
#
_cell.length_a   1.000
_cell.length_b   1.000
_cell.length_c   1.000
_cell.angle_alpha   90.00
_cell.angle_beta   90.00
_cell.angle_gamma   90.00
#
_symmetry.space_group_name_H-M   'P 1'
#
loop_
_entity.id
_entity.type
_entity.pdbx_description
1 polymer ?
#
loop_
_entity_poly.entity_id
_entity_poly.type
_entity_poly.pdbx_seq_one_letter_code
_entity_poly.pdbx_strand_id
1 'polypeptide(L)'
;MGFGLLALGYIFLNFYTTGADLIGYIIMLFAFLKLSKIEKGFKNCIIAVAILIPVGFFNLLGFVDTAFSLGMLRNYDYVVPIVSTEASDEQISSNEINSSDSSEQSVDESMIEISDGKDQARKKRVNVMEGIFNALFIFGSLCFHYFFYKSIRKLCINTQCVKLGYKASRNMYINIAFFSIWGLLTAGGTNMAILNILTMMHFVILIFNFIYIYSCYATFGYEEKSESNEDIEE
;
A
#
# COMPACT_ATOMS: atom_id res chain seq x y z
N MET A 1 11.87 22.83 -3.36
CA MET A 1 12.36 21.56 -2.70
C MET A 1 11.31 20.44 -2.46
N GLY A 2 10.00 20.73 -2.31
CA GLY A 2 9.00 19.72 -1.89
C GLY A 2 8.83 18.51 -2.83
N PHE A 3 8.94 18.70 -4.14
CA PHE A 3 8.82 17.61 -5.13
C PHE A 3 9.93 16.57 -5.04
N GLY A 4 11.15 16.95 -4.64
CA GLY A 4 12.26 16.01 -4.46
C GLY A 4 11.99 15.04 -3.29
N LEU A 5 11.48 15.56 -2.17
CA LEU A 5 11.03 14.72 -1.06
C LEU A 5 9.87 13.82 -1.47
N LEU A 6 8.94 14.34 -2.28
CA LEU A 6 7.83 13.53 -2.77
C LEU A 6 8.31 12.37 -3.66
N ALA A 7 9.28 12.62 -4.54
CA ALA A 7 9.90 11.59 -5.38
C ALA A 7 10.59 10.52 -4.51
N LEU A 8 11.34 10.93 -3.48
CA LEU A 8 11.96 10.02 -2.53
C LEU A 8 10.91 9.16 -1.81
N GLY A 9 9.83 9.77 -1.32
CA GLY A 9 8.72 9.04 -0.68
C GLY A 9 8.11 7.98 -1.60
N TYR A 10 7.93 8.28 -2.88
CA TYR A 10 7.46 7.31 -3.88
C TYR A 10 8.43 6.16 -4.14
N ILE A 11 9.75 6.40 -4.05
CA ILE A 11 10.73 5.30 -4.12
C ILE A 11 10.49 4.32 -2.97
N PHE A 12 10.32 4.82 -1.75
CA PHE A 12 10.02 3.99 -0.57
C PHE A 12 8.69 3.21 -0.70
N LEU A 13 7.68 3.78 -1.38
CA LEU A 13 6.42 3.06 -1.67
C LEU A 13 6.62 1.85 -2.59
N ASN A 14 7.68 1.78 -3.40
CA ASN A 14 7.97 0.55 -4.16
C ASN A 14 8.40 -0.60 -3.24
N PHE A 15 8.88 -0.31 -2.03
CA PHE A 15 9.29 -1.34 -1.08
C PHE A 15 8.17 -1.65 -0.07
N TYR A 16 6.90 -1.46 -0.44
CA TYR A 16 5.77 -1.59 0.50
C TYR A 16 5.67 -2.97 1.16
N THR A 17 6.15 -4.03 0.51
CA THR A 17 6.17 -5.39 1.05
C THR A 17 7.15 -5.57 2.21
N THR A 18 8.07 -4.62 2.41
CA THR A 18 9.08 -4.63 3.48
C THR A 18 8.73 -3.69 4.66
N GLY A 19 7.55 -3.06 4.63
CA GLY A 19 7.17 -2.02 5.60
C GLY A 19 7.86 -0.65 5.38
N ALA A 20 8.65 -0.52 4.32
CA ALA A 20 9.30 0.72 3.94
C ALA A 20 8.31 1.79 3.43
N ASP A 21 7.09 1.40 3.07
CA ASP A 21 6.00 2.30 2.74
C ASP A 21 5.63 3.24 3.90
N LEU A 22 5.74 2.80 5.16
CA LEU A 22 5.55 3.67 6.32
C LEU A 22 6.50 4.87 6.28
N ILE A 23 7.79 4.61 6.02
CA ILE A 23 8.81 5.65 5.86
C ILE A 23 8.45 6.54 4.66
N GLY A 24 8.01 5.93 3.56
CA GLY A 24 7.50 6.62 2.39
C GLY A 24 6.38 7.61 2.72
N TYR A 25 5.34 7.17 3.43
CA TYR A 25 4.21 8.02 3.83
C TYR A 25 4.64 9.18 4.74
N ILE A 26 5.56 8.95 5.68
CA ILE A 26 6.10 10.02 6.53
C ILE A 26 6.84 11.07 5.69
N ILE A 27 7.71 10.64 4.78
CA ILE A 27 8.44 11.54 3.87
C ILE A 27 7.45 12.33 3.01
N MET A 28 6.43 11.66 2.45
CA MET A 28 5.39 12.30 1.65
C MET A 28 4.59 13.33 2.46
N LEU A 29 4.31 13.07 3.72
CA LEU A 29 3.62 14.01 4.61
C LEU A 29 4.43 15.30 4.76
N PHE A 30 5.74 15.21 5.01
CA PHE A 30 6.63 16.38 5.03
C PHE A 30 6.75 17.07 3.67
N ALA A 31 6.78 16.30 2.58
CA ALA A 31 6.78 16.84 1.22
C ALA A 31 5.52 17.68 0.98
N PHE A 32 4.34 17.18 1.35
CA PHE A 32 3.08 17.91 1.19
C PHE A 32 2.93 19.09 2.12
N LEU A 33 3.46 19.02 3.35
CA LEU A 33 3.56 20.20 4.22
C LEU A 33 4.35 21.31 3.54
N LYS A 34 5.50 21.00 2.92
CA LYS A 34 6.28 21.98 2.15
C LYS A 34 5.52 22.48 0.92
N LEU A 35 4.98 21.57 0.10
CA LEU A 35 4.23 21.93 -1.12
C LEU A 35 2.95 22.75 -0.82
N SER A 36 2.34 22.57 0.35
CA SER A 36 1.15 23.31 0.76
C SER A 36 1.38 24.80 0.96
N LYS A 37 2.64 25.23 1.12
CA LYS A 37 3.03 26.65 1.14
C LYS A 37 2.94 27.27 -0.25
N ILE A 38 3.14 26.47 -1.31
CA ILE A 38 3.10 26.89 -2.71
C ILE A 38 1.66 26.84 -3.22
N GLU A 39 0.97 25.73 -3.03
CA GLU A 39 -0.43 25.56 -3.43
C GLU A 39 -1.25 24.92 -2.31
N LYS A 40 -2.26 25.65 -1.81
CA LYS A 40 -3.09 25.24 -0.67
C LYS A 40 -3.80 23.90 -0.88
N GLY A 41 -4.04 23.50 -2.14
CA GLY A 41 -4.62 22.20 -2.48
C GLY A 41 -3.88 20.99 -1.91
N PHE A 42 -2.55 21.09 -1.72
CA PHE A 42 -1.75 19.99 -1.15
C PHE A 42 -2.09 19.67 0.31
N LYS A 43 -2.82 20.54 1.04
CA LYS A 43 -3.32 20.22 2.40
C LYS A 43 -4.21 18.98 2.41
N ASN A 44 -5.00 18.77 1.36
CA ASN A 44 -5.85 17.57 1.26
C ASN A 44 -5.02 16.30 1.03
N CYS A 45 -3.84 16.42 0.42
CA CYS A 45 -2.91 15.30 0.25
C CYS A 45 -2.33 14.86 1.59
N ILE A 46 -2.08 15.79 2.52
CA ILE A 46 -1.62 15.48 3.89
C ILE A 46 -2.63 14.56 4.59
N ILE A 47 -3.91 14.92 4.53
CA ILE A 47 -4.99 14.14 5.15
C ILE A 47 -5.07 12.75 4.50
N ALA A 48 -5.02 12.69 3.16
CA ALA A 48 -5.07 11.42 2.44
C ALA A 48 -3.87 10.50 2.76
N VAL A 49 -2.66 11.05 2.86
CA VAL A 49 -1.47 10.29 3.28
C VAL A 49 -1.57 9.84 4.73
N ALA A 50 -2.12 10.67 5.63
CA ALA A 50 -2.31 10.29 7.03
C ALA A 50 -3.23 9.08 7.20
N ILE A 51 -4.24 8.91 6.33
CA ILE A 51 -5.10 7.72 6.29
C ILE A 51 -4.32 6.46 5.91
N LEU A 52 -3.24 6.59 5.13
CA LEU A 52 -2.40 5.47 4.68
C LEU A 52 -1.32 5.07 5.70
N ILE A 53 -0.98 5.94 6.67
CA ILE A 53 0.02 5.63 7.71
C ILE A 53 -0.31 4.36 8.51
N PRO A 54 -1.56 4.16 8.99
CA PRO A 54 -1.94 2.91 9.63
C PRO A 54 -1.64 1.69 8.75
N VAL A 55 -1.95 1.74 7.45
CA VAL A 55 -1.67 0.62 6.52
C VAL A 55 -0.18 0.30 6.50
N GLY A 56 0.68 1.31 6.34
CA GLY A 56 2.14 1.10 6.36
C GLY A 56 2.65 0.57 7.70
N PHE A 57 2.05 1.00 8.82
CA PHE A 57 2.38 0.47 10.14
C PHE A 57 2.05 -1.02 10.27
N PHE A 58 0.90 -1.46 9.79
CA PHE A 58 0.54 -2.88 9.78
C PHE A 58 1.42 -3.70 8.83
N ASN A 59 1.78 -3.16 7.67
CA ASN A 59 2.73 -3.80 6.76
C ASN A 59 4.10 -4.00 7.43
N LEU A 60 4.60 -2.99 8.16
CA LEU A 60 5.84 -3.10 8.93
C LEU A 60 5.74 -4.15 10.03
N LEU A 61 4.64 -4.19 10.78
CA LEU A 61 4.43 -5.22 11.80
C LEU A 61 4.40 -6.63 11.19
N GLY A 62 3.71 -6.82 10.07
CA GLY A 62 3.69 -8.10 9.34
C GLY A 62 5.08 -8.52 8.86
N PHE A 63 5.86 -7.58 8.35
CA PHE A 63 7.26 -7.83 7.97
C PHE A 63 8.12 -8.24 9.17
N VAL A 64 8.03 -7.53 10.31
CA VAL A 64 8.77 -7.84 11.54
C VAL A 64 8.39 -9.24 12.05
N ASP A 65 7.10 -9.58 12.09
CA ASP A 65 6.66 -10.90 12.53
C ASP A 65 7.23 -12.02 11.65
N THR A 66 7.24 -11.79 10.33
CA THR A 66 7.81 -12.73 9.34
C THR A 66 9.33 -12.86 9.49
N ALA A 67 10.05 -11.73 9.59
CA ALA A 67 11.50 -11.70 9.65
C ALA A 67 12.06 -12.34 10.93
N PHE A 68 11.37 -12.20 12.05
CA PHE A 68 11.80 -12.73 13.35
C PHE A 68 11.10 -14.05 13.73
N SER A 69 10.23 -14.59 12.87
CA SER A 69 9.44 -15.80 13.14
C SER A 69 8.71 -15.75 14.48
N LEU A 70 8.27 -14.55 14.90
CA LEU A 70 7.65 -14.34 16.21
C LEU A 70 6.27 -15.01 16.32
N GLY A 71 5.64 -15.29 15.16
CA GLY A 71 4.40 -16.04 15.07
C GLY A 71 3.20 -15.34 15.70
N MET A 72 3.32 -14.05 16.06
CA MET A 72 2.24 -13.27 16.63
C MET A 72 1.21 -12.86 15.57
N LEU A 73 1.65 -12.72 14.33
CA LEU A 73 0.82 -12.32 13.19
C LEU A 73 0.70 -13.39 12.10
N ARG A 74 1.23 -14.61 12.33
CA ARG A 74 1.23 -15.77 11.41
C ARG A 74 -0.14 -16.19 10.82
N ASN A 75 -1.24 -15.63 11.31
CA ASN A 75 -2.59 -15.88 10.80
C ASN A 75 -3.16 -14.75 9.94
N TYR A 76 -2.43 -13.64 9.78
CA TYR A 76 -2.84 -12.53 8.93
C TYR A 76 -2.12 -12.65 7.58
N ASP A 77 -2.86 -13.09 6.56
CA ASP A 77 -2.48 -12.88 5.17
C ASP A 77 -2.62 -11.38 4.90
N TYR A 78 -1.60 -10.60 5.26
CA TYR A 78 -1.61 -9.17 4.97
C TYR A 78 -1.60 -8.92 3.45
N VAL A 79 -1.87 -7.67 3.06
CA VAL A 79 -1.88 -7.14 1.67
C VAL A 79 -0.57 -7.40 0.88
N VAL A 80 0.44 -7.96 1.54
CA VAL A 80 1.61 -8.54 0.90
C VAL A 80 1.24 -9.95 0.46
N PRO A 81 1.06 -10.23 -0.84
CA PRO A 81 1.02 -11.61 -1.30
C PRO A 81 2.35 -12.24 -0.89
N ILE A 82 2.32 -12.99 0.20
CA ILE A 82 3.41 -13.89 0.54
C ILE A 82 3.43 -14.85 -0.64
N VAL A 83 4.54 -14.84 -1.39
CA VAL A 83 4.87 -15.97 -2.26
C VAL A 83 5.04 -17.11 -1.28
N SER A 84 3.94 -17.81 -0.99
CA SER A 84 3.97 -19.05 -0.25
C SER A 84 4.89 -19.93 -1.08
N THR A 85 6.11 -20.08 -0.60
CA THR A 85 6.93 -21.22 -0.98
C THR A 85 6.23 -22.36 -0.27
N GLU A 86 5.11 -22.81 -0.83
CA GLU A 86 4.65 -24.16 -0.59
C GLU A 86 5.81 -25.03 -1.08
N ALA A 87 6.74 -25.30 -0.16
CA ALA A 87 7.43 -26.55 -0.17
C ALA A 87 6.30 -27.56 -0.24
N SER A 88 6.18 -28.18 -1.41
CA SER A 88 5.45 -29.40 -1.62
C SER A 88 5.97 -30.40 -0.61
N ASP A 89 5.40 -30.38 0.59
CA ASP A 89 5.49 -31.51 1.50
C ASP A 89 4.74 -32.62 0.78
N GLU A 90 5.58 -33.45 0.18
CA GLU A 90 5.24 -34.69 -0.48
C GLU A 90 4.15 -35.41 0.30
N GLN A 91 3.20 -35.92 -0.48
CA GLN A 91 2.34 -37.03 -0.11
C GLN A 91 3.18 -38.11 0.58
N ILE A 92 3.25 -38.09 1.92
CA ILE A 92 3.59 -39.28 2.68
C ILE A 92 2.38 -40.19 2.57
N SER A 93 2.47 -41.02 1.53
CA SER A 93 1.79 -42.29 1.31
C SER A 93 1.44 -42.97 2.64
N SER A 94 0.19 -42.83 3.06
CA SER A 94 -0.44 -43.69 4.05
C SER A 94 -0.83 -45.00 3.35
N ASN A 95 0.11 -45.93 3.29
CA ASN A 95 -0.16 -47.34 3.06
C ASN A 95 0.56 -48.14 4.14
N GLU A 96 -0.18 -49.07 4.75
CA GLU A 96 0.29 -50.17 5.61
C GLU A 96 0.74 -49.78 7.05
N ILE A 97 0.23 -50.32 8.17
CA ILE A 97 -0.26 -51.67 8.51
C ILE A 97 -1.15 -51.66 9.78
N ASN A 98 -2.10 -52.59 9.81
CA ASN A 98 -2.94 -53.06 10.93
C ASN A 98 -2.24 -53.19 12.30
N SER A 99 -2.97 -52.93 13.39
CA SER A 99 -3.42 -53.98 14.33
C SER A 99 -4.01 -53.40 15.62
N SER A 100 -5.03 -54.10 16.08
CA SER A 100 -5.80 -53.98 17.31
C SER A 100 -4.93 -53.78 18.56
N ASP A 101 -5.31 -52.87 19.46
CA ASP A 101 -5.81 -53.28 20.77
C ASP A 101 -6.52 -52.13 21.51
N SER A 102 -7.56 -52.52 22.22
CA SER A 102 -8.50 -51.66 22.94
C SER A 102 -7.91 -51.09 24.22
N SER A 103 -7.91 -49.76 24.31
CA SER A 103 -8.10 -49.05 25.57
C SER A 103 -8.98 -47.83 25.28
N GLU A 104 -10.26 -47.91 25.66
CA GLU A 104 -11.18 -46.79 25.72
C GLU A 104 -10.60 -45.73 26.68
N GLN A 105 -9.88 -44.77 26.11
CA GLN A 105 -9.64 -43.50 26.75
C GLN A 105 -10.73 -42.58 26.20
N SER A 106 -11.79 -42.41 27.00
CA SER A 106 -12.82 -41.39 26.77
C SER A 106 -12.18 -40.01 26.89
N VAL A 107 -11.51 -39.58 25.82
CA VAL A 107 -11.07 -38.21 25.64
C VAL A 107 -12.34 -37.41 25.40
N ASP A 108 -12.61 -36.54 26.35
CA ASP A 108 -13.72 -35.60 26.44
C ASP A 108 -14.01 -34.94 25.06
N GLU A 109 -15.00 -35.46 24.31
CA GLU A 109 -15.49 -34.87 23.05
C GLU A 109 -15.92 -33.40 23.25
N SER A 110 -16.25 -33.02 24.49
CA SER A 110 -16.57 -31.66 24.88
C SER A 110 -15.40 -30.67 24.80
N MET A 111 -14.15 -31.14 24.82
CA MET A 111 -12.96 -30.28 24.72
C MET A 111 -12.59 -29.94 23.26
N ILE A 112 -12.98 -30.79 22.30
CA ILE A 112 -12.68 -30.63 20.88
C ILE A 112 -13.61 -29.59 20.24
N GLU A 113 -14.91 -29.59 20.57
CA GLU A 113 -15.86 -28.57 20.07
C GLU A 113 -15.56 -27.14 20.54
N ILE A 114 -15.00 -26.97 21.75
CA ILE A 114 -14.63 -25.64 22.27
C ILE A 114 -13.40 -25.08 21.56
N SER A 115 -12.50 -25.94 21.07
CA SER A 115 -11.30 -25.54 20.32
C SER A 115 -11.67 -25.03 18.92
N ASP A 116 -12.52 -25.76 18.19
CA ASP A 116 -12.92 -25.39 16.82
C ASP A 116 -13.71 -24.08 16.75
N GLY A 117 -14.56 -23.81 17.74
CA GLY A 117 -15.32 -22.55 17.81
C GLY A 117 -14.42 -21.32 18.02
N LYS A 118 -13.33 -21.44 18.79
CA LYS A 118 -12.37 -20.36 19.01
C LYS A 118 -11.53 -20.08 17.76
N ASP A 119 -11.16 -21.12 17.02
CA ASP A 119 -10.37 -20.98 15.80
C ASP A 119 -11.18 -20.39 14.65
N GLN A 120 -12.45 -20.76 14.49
CA GLN A 120 -13.34 -20.11 13.52
C GLN A 120 -13.61 -18.64 13.86
N ALA A 121 -13.85 -18.32 15.13
CA ALA A 121 -14.03 -16.93 15.56
C ALA A 121 -12.77 -16.08 15.35
N ARG A 122 -11.58 -16.67 15.56
CA ARG A 122 -10.29 -16.03 15.29
C ARG A 122 -10.09 -15.78 13.80
N LYS A 123 -10.27 -16.79 12.94
CA LYS A 123 -10.18 -16.64 11.47
C LYS A 123 -11.13 -15.56 10.94
N LYS A 124 -12.37 -15.53 11.43
CA LYS A 124 -13.34 -14.49 11.04
C LYS A 124 -12.87 -13.08 11.40
N ARG A 125 -12.27 -12.89 12.58
CA ARG A 125 -11.75 -11.57 13.00
C ARG A 125 -10.56 -11.12 12.16
N VAL A 126 -9.68 -12.05 11.79
CA VAL A 126 -8.52 -11.77 10.94
C VAL A 126 -8.99 -11.29 9.57
N ASN A 127 -9.90 -12.03 8.93
CA ASN A 127 -10.44 -11.67 7.60
C ASN A 127 -11.14 -10.29 7.61
N VAL A 128 -11.84 -9.95 8.70
CA VAL A 128 -12.48 -8.63 8.84
C VAL A 128 -11.43 -7.50 8.92
N MET A 129 -10.37 -7.68 9.70
CA MET A 129 -9.31 -6.68 9.81
C MET A 129 -8.59 -6.49 8.48
N GLU A 130 -8.25 -7.57 7.80
CA GLU A 130 -7.63 -7.53 6.47
C GLU A 130 -8.51 -6.76 5.46
N GLY A 131 -9.82 -7.05 5.45
CA GLY A 131 -10.78 -6.32 4.62
C GLY A 131 -10.84 -4.82 4.92
N ILE A 132 -10.77 -4.43 6.20
CA ILE A 132 -10.72 -3.02 6.61
C ILE A 132 -9.43 -2.35 6.11
N PHE A 133 -8.27 -2.98 6.27
CA PHE A 133 -7.00 -2.41 5.81
C PHE A 133 -6.92 -2.30 4.29
N ASN A 134 -7.43 -3.30 3.56
CA ASN A 134 -7.56 -3.26 2.12
C ASN A 134 -8.47 -2.10 1.67
N ALA A 135 -9.63 -1.94 2.31
CA ALA A 135 -10.54 -0.84 2.03
C ALA A 135 -9.89 0.54 2.31
N LEU A 136 -9.19 0.67 3.45
CA LEU A 136 -8.45 1.88 3.82
C LEU A 136 -7.33 2.19 2.82
N PHE A 137 -6.59 1.19 2.39
CA PHE A 137 -5.53 1.34 1.40
C PHE A 137 -6.08 1.83 0.06
N ILE A 138 -7.14 1.19 -0.45
CA ILE A 138 -7.72 1.54 -1.75
C ILE A 138 -8.36 2.92 -1.70
N PHE A 139 -9.16 3.20 -0.67
CA PHE A 139 -9.80 4.51 -0.49
C PHE A 139 -8.77 5.62 -0.26
N GLY A 140 -7.79 5.38 0.62
CA GLY A 140 -6.71 6.32 0.90
C GLY A 140 -5.90 6.63 -0.37
N SER A 141 -5.59 5.62 -1.17
CA SER A 141 -4.86 5.78 -2.45
C SER A 141 -5.68 6.55 -3.49
N LEU A 142 -6.99 6.28 -3.61
CA LEU A 142 -7.91 7.03 -4.47
C LEU A 142 -7.94 8.52 -4.09
N CYS A 143 -8.18 8.82 -2.81
CA CYS A 143 -8.20 10.18 -2.31
C CYS A 143 -6.86 10.87 -2.54
N PHE A 144 -5.76 10.17 -2.22
CA PHE A 144 -4.41 10.67 -2.37
C PHE A 144 -4.11 11.07 -3.82
N HIS A 145 -4.27 10.16 -4.77
CA HIS A 145 -3.99 10.45 -6.18
C HIS A 145 -4.92 11.53 -6.73
N TYR A 146 -6.22 11.50 -6.40
CA TYR A 146 -7.16 12.54 -6.82
C TYR A 146 -6.72 13.93 -6.36
N PHE A 147 -6.46 14.12 -5.06
CA PHE A 147 -6.06 15.42 -4.52
C PHE A 147 -4.69 15.84 -5.02
N PHE A 148 -3.75 14.91 -5.17
CA PHE A 148 -2.42 15.19 -5.68
C PHE A 148 -2.47 15.75 -7.10
N TYR A 149 -3.05 15.02 -8.06
CA TYR A 149 -3.09 15.48 -9.45
C TYR A 149 -3.97 16.72 -9.64
N LYS A 150 -5.05 16.86 -8.86
CA LYS A 150 -5.87 18.08 -8.86
C LYS A 150 -5.05 19.30 -8.43
N SER A 151 -4.22 19.15 -7.38
CA SER A 151 -3.35 20.22 -6.89
C SER A 151 -2.25 20.57 -7.90
N ILE A 152 -1.63 19.56 -8.51
CA ILE A 152 -0.63 19.77 -9.57
C ILE A 152 -1.24 20.47 -10.78
N ARG A 153 -2.43 20.07 -11.21
CA ARG A 153 -3.13 20.72 -12.33
C ARG A 153 -3.37 22.19 -12.03
N LYS A 154 -3.81 22.53 -10.82
CA LYS A 154 -4.02 23.91 -10.40
C LYS A 154 -2.71 24.70 -10.37
N LEU A 155 -1.65 24.11 -9.83
CA LEU A 155 -0.30 24.70 -9.85
C LEU A 155 0.15 24.99 -11.29
N CYS A 156 -0.01 24.04 -12.21
CA CYS A 156 0.34 24.20 -13.63
C CYS A 156 -0.46 25.31 -14.33
N ILE A 157 -1.71 25.56 -13.92
CA ILE A 157 -2.51 26.67 -14.46
C ILE A 157 -1.90 28.00 -14.00
N ASN A 158 -1.50 28.10 -12.74
CA ASN A 158 -0.92 29.32 -12.17
C ASN A 158 0.46 29.64 -12.79
N THR A 159 1.26 28.61 -13.12
CA THR A 159 2.61 28.76 -13.69
C THR A 159 2.66 28.61 -15.21
N GLN A 160 1.50 28.61 -15.89
CA GLN A 160 1.39 28.46 -17.35
C GLN A 160 2.01 27.18 -17.94
N CYS A 161 2.23 26.15 -17.12
CA CYS A 161 2.81 24.86 -17.50
C CYS A 161 1.76 23.89 -18.07
N VAL A 162 1.09 24.29 -19.16
CA VAL A 162 -0.10 23.62 -19.72
C VAL A 162 0.13 22.13 -20.03
N LYS A 163 1.26 21.77 -20.65
CA LYS A 163 1.61 20.39 -21.01
C LYS A 163 1.70 19.47 -19.78
N LEU A 164 2.22 19.98 -18.67
CA LEU A 164 2.35 19.22 -17.43
C LEU A 164 0.99 19.05 -16.73
N GLY A 165 0.12 20.05 -16.82
CA GLY A 165 -1.27 19.99 -16.33
C GLY A 165 -2.14 18.96 -17.06
N TYR A 166 -1.98 18.81 -18.37
CA TYR A 166 -2.64 17.73 -19.13
C TYR A 166 -2.15 16.35 -18.72
N LYS A 167 -0.84 16.17 -18.54
CA LYS A 167 -0.27 14.92 -18.01
C LYS A 167 -0.80 14.62 -16.61
N ALA A 168 -0.98 15.63 -15.75
CA ALA A 168 -1.57 15.48 -14.42
C ALA A 168 -2.98 14.87 -14.52
N SER A 169 -3.82 15.44 -15.38
CA SER A 169 -5.21 15.02 -15.56
C SER A 169 -5.28 13.58 -16.09
N ARG A 170 -4.44 13.24 -17.06
CA ARG A 170 -4.36 11.86 -17.59
C ARG A 170 -3.96 10.87 -16.51
N ASN A 171 -2.90 11.16 -15.75
CA ASN A 171 -2.43 10.28 -14.68
C ASN A 171 -3.47 10.15 -13.56
N MET A 172 -4.22 11.20 -13.26
CA MET A 172 -5.35 11.16 -12.34
C MET A 172 -6.38 10.10 -12.75
N TYR A 173 -6.84 10.13 -14.01
CA TYR A 173 -7.83 9.17 -14.49
C TYR A 173 -7.31 7.74 -14.53
N ILE A 174 -6.05 7.53 -14.91
CA ILE A 174 -5.42 6.20 -14.91
C ILE A 174 -5.38 5.62 -13.49
N ASN A 175 -4.91 6.40 -12.51
CA ASN A 175 -4.84 5.94 -11.12
C ASN A 175 -6.24 5.69 -10.54
N ILE A 176 -7.20 6.59 -10.78
CA ILE A 176 -8.58 6.40 -10.31
C ILE A 176 -9.21 5.14 -10.90
N ALA A 177 -9.09 4.93 -12.21
CA ALA A 177 -9.61 3.74 -12.87
C ALA A 177 -8.97 2.47 -12.30
N PHE A 178 -7.65 2.46 -12.15
CA PHE A 178 -6.92 1.33 -11.60
C PHE A 178 -7.37 0.97 -10.18
N PHE A 179 -7.36 1.92 -9.24
CA PHE A 179 -7.75 1.64 -7.85
C PHE A 179 -9.24 1.33 -7.71
N SER A 180 -10.10 1.85 -8.60
CA SER A 180 -11.52 1.48 -8.62
C SER A 180 -11.71 0.03 -9.07
N ILE A 181 -10.99 -0.42 -10.11
CA ILE A 181 -11.00 -1.81 -10.57
C ILE A 181 -10.43 -2.72 -9.47
N TRP A 182 -9.33 -2.33 -8.83
CA TRP A 182 -8.76 -3.09 -7.71
C TRP A 182 -9.77 -3.22 -6.56
N GLY A 183 -10.43 -2.13 -6.17
CA GLY A 183 -11.48 -2.12 -5.16
C GLY A 183 -12.64 -3.06 -5.48
N LEU A 184 -13.14 -3.03 -6.72
CA LEU A 184 -14.22 -3.91 -7.16
C LEU A 184 -13.82 -5.38 -7.15
N LEU A 185 -12.61 -5.70 -7.61
CA LEU A 185 -12.11 -7.08 -7.63
C LEU A 185 -11.90 -7.61 -6.22
N THR A 186 -11.26 -6.85 -5.34
CA THR A 186 -11.03 -7.27 -3.95
C THR A 186 -12.33 -7.44 -3.16
N ALA A 187 -13.33 -6.59 -3.38
CA ALA A 187 -14.64 -6.74 -2.76
C ALA A 187 -15.41 -7.98 -3.24
N GLY A 188 -15.17 -8.44 -4.47
CA GLY A 188 -15.86 -9.57 -5.09
C GLY A 188 -15.32 -10.96 -4.74
N GLY A 189 -14.30 -11.07 -3.89
CA GLY A 189 -13.66 -12.37 -3.59
C GLY A 189 -12.82 -12.88 -4.76
N THR A 190 -11.79 -12.11 -5.12
CA THR A 190 -10.92 -12.41 -6.26
C THR A 190 -9.87 -13.48 -5.94
N ASN A 191 -9.51 -14.29 -6.94
CA ASN A 191 -8.43 -15.29 -6.82
C ASN A 191 -7.04 -14.62 -6.67
N MET A 192 -6.16 -15.22 -5.86
CA MET A 192 -4.76 -14.82 -5.66
C MET A 192 -3.99 -14.53 -6.96
N ALA A 193 -4.22 -15.28 -8.04
CA ALA A 193 -3.56 -15.02 -9.32
C ALA A 193 -3.86 -13.62 -9.87
N ILE A 194 -5.11 -13.16 -9.78
CA ILE A 194 -5.51 -11.82 -10.21
C ILE A 194 -4.97 -10.77 -9.26
N LEU A 195 -4.95 -11.04 -7.95
CA LEU A 195 -4.37 -10.13 -6.96
C LEU A 195 -2.87 -9.89 -7.21
N ASN A 196 -2.13 -10.95 -7.61
CA ASN A 196 -0.73 -10.84 -7.99
C ASN A 196 -0.54 -9.99 -9.25
N ILE A 197 -1.40 -10.15 -10.27
CA ILE A 197 -1.36 -9.31 -11.48
C ILE A 197 -1.63 -7.84 -11.13
N LEU A 198 -2.66 -7.57 -10.31
CA LEU A 198 -2.97 -6.21 -9.85
C LEU A 198 -1.80 -5.60 -9.09
N THR A 199 -1.16 -6.39 -8.23
CA THR A 199 0.04 -5.98 -7.50
C THR A 199 1.18 -5.60 -8.45
N MET A 200 1.45 -6.42 -9.47
CA MET A 200 2.47 -6.09 -10.48
C MET A 200 2.12 -4.83 -11.29
N MET A 201 0.84 -4.65 -11.63
CA MET A 201 0.38 -3.43 -12.30
C MET A 201 0.51 -2.19 -11.41
N HIS A 202 0.32 -2.34 -10.09
CA HIS A 202 0.54 -1.27 -9.13
C HIS A 202 1.99 -0.79 -9.14
N PHE A 203 2.96 -1.70 -9.16
CA PHE A 203 4.38 -1.35 -9.30
C PHE A 203 4.65 -0.52 -10.56
N VAL A 204 4.08 -0.93 -11.70
CA VAL A 204 4.21 -0.19 -12.96
C VAL A 204 3.63 1.22 -12.83
N ILE A 205 2.47 1.36 -12.18
CA ILE A 205 1.83 2.66 -11.93
C ILE A 205 2.69 3.53 -11.00
N LEU A 206 3.29 2.96 -9.95
CA LEU A 206 4.20 3.68 -9.06
C LEU A 206 5.42 4.22 -9.83
N ILE A 207 5.99 3.44 -10.76
CA ILE A 207 7.09 3.90 -11.62
C ILE A 207 6.64 5.07 -12.51
N PHE A 208 5.48 4.97 -13.17
CA PHE A 208 4.96 6.07 -13.98
C PHE A 208 4.68 7.33 -13.14
N ASN A 209 4.17 7.16 -11.93
CA ASN A 209 3.93 8.25 -11.00
C ASN A 209 5.25 8.90 -10.54
N PHE A 210 6.28 8.09 -10.27
CA PHE A 210 7.62 8.57 -9.94
C PHE A 210 8.22 9.40 -11.08
N ILE A 211 8.19 8.90 -12.31
CA ILE A 211 8.68 9.63 -13.49
C ILE A 211 7.95 10.97 -13.65
N TYR A 212 6.63 10.96 -13.40
CA TYR A 212 5.82 12.17 -13.45
C TYR A 212 6.19 13.18 -12.35
N ILE A 213 6.38 12.72 -11.13
CA ILE A 213 6.79 13.58 -10.00
C ILE A 213 8.19 14.14 -10.25
N TYR A 214 9.10 13.33 -10.79
CA TYR A 214 10.42 13.80 -11.21
C TYR A 214 10.32 14.88 -12.29
N SER A 215 9.40 14.73 -13.26
CA SER A 215 9.12 15.78 -14.24
C SER A 215 8.63 17.07 -13.57
N CYS A 216 7.76 16.96 -12.55
CA CYS A 216 7.31 18.13 -11.77
C CYS A 216 8.47 18.77 -11.00
N TYR A 217 9.37 17.97 -10.42
CA TYR A 217 10.59 18.46 -9.77
C TYR A 217 11.49 19.20 -10.76
N ALA A 218 11.70 18.67 -11.96
CA ALA A 218 12.51 19.33 -12.98
C ALA A 218 11.90 20.65 -13.47
N THR A 219 10.58 20.75 -13.54
CA THR A 219 9.89 21.99 -13.95
C THR A 219 9.87 23.01 -12.81
N PHE A 220 9.33 22.66 -11.65
CA PHE A 220 9.10 23.62 -10.55
C PHE A 220 10.30 23.79 -9.61
N GLY A 221 11.22 22.83 -9.58
CA GLY A 221 12.38 22.86 -8.68
C GLY A 221 13.54 23.71 -9.19
N TYR A 222 13.58 24.03 -10.49
CA TYR A 222 14.61 24.91 -11.07
C TYR A 222 14.22 26.39 -11.02
N GLU A 223 12.93 26.73 -11.15
CA GLU A 223 12.44 28.12 -11.08
C GLU A 223 12.73 28.75 -9.71
N GLU A 224 12.63 27.99 -8.61
CA GLU A 224 12.91 28.48 -7.24
C GLU A 224 14.38 28.91 -7.04
N LYS A 225 15.32 28.49 -7.90
CA LYS A 225 16.74 28.88 -7.82
C LYS A 225 17.09 30.13 -8.62
N SER A 226 16.35 30.46 -9.68
CA SER A 226 16.69 31.64 -10.49
C SER A 226 16.31 32.94 -9.78
N GLU A 227 15.15 32.98 -9.10
CA GLU A 227 14.71 34.18 -8.36
C GLU A 227 15.66 34.51 -7.19
N SER A 228 16.21 33.51 -6.49
CA SER A 228 17.13 33.75 -5.36
C SER A 228 18.51 34.32 -5.75
N ASN A 229 18.86 34.33 -7.04
CA ASN A 229 20.13 34.86 -7.52
C ASN A 229 20.02 36.29 -8.08
N GLU A 230 18.82 36.77 -8.38
CA GLU A 230 18.62 38.16 -8.83
C GLU A 230 18.66 39.16 -7.66
N ASP A 231 18.47 38.70 -6.41
CA ASP A 231 18.50 39.54 -5.21
C ASP A 231 19.91 39.76 -4.60
N ILE A 232 20.99 39.32 -5.26
CA ILE A 232 22.39 39.45 -4.76
C ILE A 232 23.22 40.43 -5.61
N GLU A 233 22.68 40.95 -6.71
CA GLU A 233 23.31 42.01 -7.50
C GLU A 233 22.62 43.37 -7.29
N GLU A 234 22.70 43.93 -6.07
CA GLU A 234 22.57 45.38 -5.82
C GLU A 234 23.58 45.86 -4.76
#